data_AF-A0A7C1SCS5-F1
#
_entry.id   AF-A0A7C1SCS5-F1
#
_cell.length_a   1.000
_cell.length_b   1.000
_cell.length_c   1.000
_cell.angle_alpha   90.00
_cell.angle_beta   90.00
_cell.angle_gamma   90.00
#
_symmetry.space_group_name_H-M   'P 1'
#
loop_
_entity.id
_entity.type
_entity.pdbx_description
1 polymer ?
#
loop_
_entity_poly.entity_id
_entity_poly.type
_entity_poly.pdbx_seq_one_letter_code
_entity_poly.pdbx_strand_id
1 'polypeptide(L)'
;QVLLHSFISMIFNSSLSLILLKRYNAEPIIIGTIMSVTGIVLFIYGLFLMRRLIRKVGEKKIFFVCISGYIILFLIYPYLFEIWMVYVFLIAYALCMASVYPLISSNITKAVGPEKQGAISGWTTNIQGISQTISPLISTGFLEIGSITIGLFYLDSYQLIGFVIVILAIALLIIAYIDVKKHPRLYAYEKIRKKRVEVKKRREKAKLDLEIK
;
A
#
# COMPACT_ATOMS: atom_id res chain seq x y z
N GLN A 1 10.58 5.66 0.81
CA GLN A 1 9.18 5.27 0.54
C GLN A 1 9.03 3.77 0.37
N VAL A 2 9.73 3.13 -0.57
CA VAL A 2 9.72 1.66 -0.76
C VAL A 2 9.92 0.93 0.56
N LEU A 3 11.04 1.17 1.24
CA LEU A 3 11.38 0.47 2.49
C LEU A 3 10.27 0.53 3.54
N LEU A 4 9.74 1.74 3.82
CA LEU A 4 8.68 1.91 4.81
C LEU A 4 7.38 1.19 4.43
N HIS A 5 6.98 1.29 3.16
CA HIS A 5 5.80 0.57 2.67
C HIS A 5 5.99 -0.95 2.75
N SER A 6 7.19 -1.44 2.43
CA SER A 6 7.53 -2.86 2.59
C SER A 6 7.41 -3.29 4.04
N PHE A 7 7.95 -2.53 5.01
CA PHE A 7 7.83 -2.85 6.43
C PHE A 7 6.38 -2.86 6.91
N ILE A 8 5.60 -1.81 6.59
CA ILE A 8 4.17 -1.74 6.91
C ILE A 8 3.44 -2.98 6.41
N SER A 9 3.75 -3.42 5.19
CA SER A 9 3.08 -4.56 4.58
C SER A 9 3.56 -5.89 5.16
N MET A 10 4.86 -6.07 5.31
CA MET A 10 5.47 -7.34 5.69
C MET A 10 5.32 -7.65 7.17
N ILE A 11 5.32 -6.66 8.08
CA ILE A 11 5.10 -6.91 9.52
C ILE A 11 3.75 -7.59 9.73
N PHE A 12 2.71 -7.10 9.05
CA PHE A 12 1.37 -7.64 9.16
C PHE A 12 1.18 -8.93 8.35
N ASN A 13 1.54 -8.94 7.06
CA ASN A 13 1.26 -10.07 6.19
C ASN A 13 2.02 -11.34 6.59
N SER A 14 3.25 -11.22 7.09
CA SER A 14 4.04 -12.38 7.51
C SER A 14 3.49 -13.08 8.76
N SER A 15 2.76 -12.34 9.60
CA SER A 15 2.24 -12.83 10.87
C SER A 15 0.73 -13.02 10.88
N LEU A 16 0.02 -12.68 9.80
CA LEU A 16 -1.43 -12.72 9.74
C LEU A 16 -2.02 -14.09 10.10
N SER A 17 -1.45 -15.18 9.60
CA SER A 17 -1.91 -16.54 9.93
C SER A 17 -1.73 -16.86 11.42
N LEU A 18 -0.60 -16.47 12.01
CA LEU A 18 -0.32 -16.62 13.43
C LEU A 18 -1.23 -15.75 14.29
N ILE A 19 -1.53 -14.53 13.86
CA ILE A 19 -2.50 -13.64 14.52
C ILE A 19 -3.89 -14.29 14.51
N LEU A 20 -4.33 -14.81 13.36
CA LEU A 20 -5.63 -15.46 13.23
C LEU A 20 -5.74 -16.67 14.18
N LEU A 21 -4.68 -17.47 14.25
CA LEU A 21 -4.59 -18.62 15.14
C LEU A 21 -4.60 -18.19 16.62
N LYS A 22 -3.67 -17.32 17.04
CA LYS A 22 -3.49 -16.95 18.45
C LYS A 22 -4.62 -16.09 19.01
N ARG A 23 -5.19 -15.20 18.20
CA ARG A 23 -6.20 -14.22 18.65
C ARG A 23 -7.62 -14.77 18.63
N TYR A 24 -7.96 -15.55 17.61
CA TYR A 24 -9.34 -15.98 17.35
C TYR A 24 -9.51 -17.50 17.37
N ASN A 25 -8.45 -18.26 17.67
CA ASN A 25 -8.45 -19.72 17.57
C ASN A 25 -8.91 -20.21 16.17
N ALA A 26 -8.54 -19.47 15.12
CA ALA A 26 -9.00 -19.74 13.77
C ALA A 26 -8.45 -21.07 13.24
N GLU A 27 -9.34 -21.95 12.81
CA GLU A 27 -8.97 -23.19 12.13
C GLU A 27 -8.35 -22.92 10.75
N PRO A 28 -7.53 -23.84 10.20
CA PRO A 28 -6.91 -23.68 8.88
C PRO A 28 -7.89 -23.35 7.76
N ILE A 29 -9.12 -23.88 7.81
CA ILE A 29 -10.16 -23.61 6.81
C ILE A 29 -10.62 -22.14 6.84
N ILE A 30 -10.70 -21.53 8.02
CA ILE A 30 -11.10 -20.13 8.17
C ILE A 30 -9.97 -19.22 7.70
N ILE A 31 -8.72 -19.52 8.09
CA ILE A 31 -7.54 -18.81 7.60
C ILE A 31 -7.48 -18.84 6.07
N GLY A 32 -7.66 -20.03 5.47
CA GLY A 32 -7.71 -20.21 4.03
C GLY A 32 -8.80 -19.36 3.38
N THR A 33 -10.02 -19.37 3.95
CA THR A 33 -11.14 -18.56 3.45
C THR A 33 -10.84 -17.07 3.46
N ILE A 34 -10.28 -16.56 4.57
CA ILE A 34 -9.87 -15.15 4.70
C ILE A 34 -8.84 -14.78 3.63
N MET A 35 -7.82 -15.63 3.42
CA MET A 35 -6.79 -15.41 2.41
C MET A 35 -7.35 -15.45 0.99
N SER A 36 -8.24 -16.40 0.69
CA SER A 36 -8.90 -16.51 -0.62
C SER A 36 -9.76 -15.30 -0.93
N VAL A 37 -10.60 -14.84 0.01
CA VAL A 37 -11.43 -13.63 -0.15
C VAL A 37 -10.55 -12.42 -0.42
N THR A 38 -9.47 -12.26 0.36
CA THR A 38 -8.52 -11.16 0.17
C THR A 38 -7.85 -11.21 -1.21
N GLY A 39 -7.44 -12.40 -1.66
CA GLY A 39 -6.88 -12.61 -3.00
C GLY A 39 -7.84 -12.27 -4.13
N ILE A 40 -9.11 -12.68 -4.03
CA ILE A 40 -10.16 -12.36 -5.01
C ILE A 40 -10.37 -10.85 -5.09
N VAL A 41 -10.43 -10.17 -3.94
CA VAL A 41 -10.59 -8.71 -3.87
C VAL A 41 -9.40 -8.00 -4.51
N LEU A 42 -8.18 -8.44 -4.23
CA LEU A 42 -6.96 -7.90 -4.85
C LEU A 42 -6.96 -8.09 -6.37
N PHE A 43 -7.36 -9.27 -6.83
CA PHE A 43 -7.45 -9.58 -8.26
C PHE A 43 -8.45 -8.65 -8.97
N ILE A 44 -9.67 -8.53 -8.44
CA ILE A 44 -10.72 -7.65 -9.00
C ILE A 44 -10.25 -6.19 -8.95
N TYR A 45 -9.64 -5.77 -7.85
CA TYR A 45 -9.15 -4.40 -7.68
C TYR A 45 -8.08 -4.04 -8.70
N GLY A 46 -7.05 -4.89 -8.84
CA GLY A 46 -5.96 -4.68 -9.77
C GLY A 46 -6.41 -4.68 -11.23
N LEU A 47 -7.28 -5.62 -11.60
CA LEU A 47 -7.72 -5.80 -12.99
C LEU A 47 -8.66 -4.67 -13.47
N PHE A 48 -9.61 -4.24 -12.64
CA PHE A 48 -10.69 -3.34 -13.08
C PHE A 48 -10.72 -1.99 -12.37
N LEU A 49 -10.50 -1.97 -11.05
CA LEU A 49 -10.82 -0.81 -10.22
C LEU A 49 -9.68 0.20 -10.17
N MET A 50 -8.43 -0.25 -10.01
CA MET A 50 -7.29 0.64 -9.80
C MET A 50 -7.11 1.63 -10.97
N ARG A 51 -7.16 1.16 -12.22
CA ARG A 51 -7.03 2.02 -13.41
C ARG A 51 -8.21 2.99 -13.56
N ARG A 52 -9.42 2.62 -13.10
CA ARG A 52 -10.59 3.52 -13.09
C ARG A 52 -10.46 4.56 -11.99
N LEU A 53 -10.02 4.15 -10.80
CA LEU A 53 -9.84 5.01 -9.64
C LEU A 53 -8.78 6.08 -9.91
N ILE A 54 -7.62 5.68 -10.43
CA ILE A 54 -6.55 6.62 -10.84
C ILE A 54 -7.12 7.65 -11.81
N ARG A 55 -7.75 7.22 -12.93
CA ARG A 55 -8.31 8.16 -13.92
C ARG A 55 -9.33 9.16 -13.36
N LYS A 56 -10.11 8.78 -12.34
CA LYS A 56 -11.17 9.62 -11.75
C LYS A 56 -10.64 10.54 -10.65
N VAL A 57 -9.89 9.99 -9.69
CA VAL A 57 -9.49 10.67 -8.45
C VAL A 57 -8.09 11.27 -8.56
N GLY A 58 -7.21 10.57 -9.24
CA GLY A 58 -5.84 10.94 -9.52
C GLY A 58 -4.79 10.32 -8.60
N GLU A 59 -3.60 10.08 -9.16
CA GLU A 59 -2.50 9.35 -8.50
C GLU A 59 -2.14 9.97 -7.13
N LYS A 60 -1.94 11.29 -7.08
CA LYS A 60 -1.54 12.00 -5.87
C LYS A 60 -2.58 11.86 -4.74
N LYS A 61 -3.86 12.01 -5.05
CA LYS A 61 -4.92 11.94 -4.03
C LYS A 61 -5.05 10.52 -3.48
N ILE A 62 -5.06 9.52 -4.35
CA ILE A 62 -5.11 8.11 -3.95
C ILE A 62 -3.91 7.77 -3.06
N PHE A 63 -2.71 8.24 -3.41
CA PHE A 63 -1.51 7.98 -2.64
C PHE A 63 -1.64 8.44 -1.18
N PHE A 64 -2.06 9.69 -0.95
CA PHE A 64 -2.24 10.22 0.40
C PHE A 64 -3.40 9.55 1.13
N VAL A 65 -4.54 9.32 0.46
CA VAL A 65 -5.71 8.66 1.06
C VAL A 65 -5.36 7.26 1.54
N CYS A 66 -4.63 6.47 0.75
CA CYS A 66 -4.26 5.10 1.14
C CYS A 66 -3.21 5.06 2.26
N ILE A 67 -2.23 5.98 2.26
CA ILE A 67 -1.27 6.07 3.38
C ILE A 67 -1.98 6.50 4.67
N SER A 68 -2.89 7.47 4.62
CA SER A 68 -3.74 7.82 5.77
C SER A 68 -4.65 6.66 6.17
N GLY A 69 -5.12 5.88 5.20
CA GLY A 69 -5.87 4.65 5.41
C GLY A 69 -5.11 3.64 6.26
N TYR A 70 -3.80 3.46 6.05
CA TYR A 70 -2.99 2.61 6.93
C TYR A 70 -3.00 3.07 8.38
N ILE A 71 -2.86 4.38 8.63
CA ILE A 71 -2.88 4.93 9.98
C ILE A 71 -4.21 4.57 10.66
N ILE A 72 -5.33 4.85 9.98
CA ILE A 72 -6.67 4.61 10.54
C ILE A 72 -6.90 3.11 10.76
N LEU A 73 -6.59 2.28 9.76
CA LEU A 73 -6.78 0.83 9.84
C LEU A 73 -5.97 0.26 11.01
N PHE A 74 -4.69 0.56 11.12
CA PHE A 74 -3.85 -0.01 12.16
C PHE A 74 -4.06 0.61 13.56
N LEU A 75 -4.73 1.76 13.66
CA LEU A 75 -5.29 2.25 14.93
C LEU A 75 -6.51 1.44 15.37
N ILE A 76 -7.34 0.98 14.43
CA ILE A 76 -8.55 0.17 14.72
C ILE A 76 -8.18 -1.31 14.91
N TYR A 77 -7.10 -1.79 14.28
CA TYR A 77 -6.66 -3.19 14.28
C TYR A 77 -6.63 -3.89 15.66
N PRO A 78 -6.15 -3.26 16.76
CA PRO A 78 -6.16 -3.89 18.07
C PRO A 78 -7.58 -4.13 18.63
N TYR A 79 -8.59 -3.49 18.07
CA TYR A 79 -9.99 -3.55 18.53
C TYR A 79 -10.87 -4.45 17.64
N LEU A 80 -10.26 -5.28 16.77
CA LEU A 80 -10.97 -6.31 16.02
C LEU A 80 -11.28 -7.48 16.97
N PHE A 81 -12.34 -7.40 17.76
CA PHE A 81 -12.64 -8.43 18.76
C PHE A 81 -13.16 -9.73 18.13
N GLU A 82 -13.85 -9.62 17.00
CA GLU A 82 -14.50 -10.74 16.34
C GLU A 82 -13.86 -11.02 14.98
N ILE A 83 -13.78 -12.30 14.62
CA ILE A 83 -13.12 -12.75 13.39
C ILE A 83 -13.77 -12.19 12.12
N TRP A 84 -15.09 -11.97 12.13
CA TRP A 84 -15.79 -11.39 10.99
C TRP A 84 -15.31 -9.96 10.69
N MET A 85 -14.87 -9.21 11.71
CA MET A 85 -14.32 -7.85 11.53
C MET A 85 -13.01 -7.88 10.73
N VAL A 86 -12.27 -8.98 10.82
CA VAL A 86 -11.00 -9.17 10.09
C VAL A 86 -11.24 -9.23 8.58
N TYR A 87 -12.36 -9.78 8.11
CA TYR A 87 -12.71 -9.74 6.68
C TYR A 87 -12.86 -8.31 6.18
N VAL A 88 -13.61 -7.47 6.90
CA VAL A 88 -13.82 -6.06 6.53
C VAL A 88 -12.51 -5.29 6.58
N PHE A 89 -11.72 -5.51 7.63
CA PHE A 89 -10.40 -4.91 7.81
C PHE A 89 -9.46 -5.26 6.64
N LEU A 90 -9.36 -6.55 6.29
CA LEU A 90 -8.45 -7.02 5.25
C LEU A 90 -8.84 -6.53 3.87
N ILE A 91 -10.14 -6.42 3.57
CA ILE A 91 -10.59 -5.79 2.32
C ILE A 91 -10.09 -4.36 2.24
N ALA A 92 -10.32 -3.54 3.27
CA ALA A 92 -9.88 -2.15 3.28
C ALA A 92 -8.35 -2.01 3.23
N TYR A 93 -7.63 -2.83 4.00
CA TYR A 93 -6.18 -2.89 4.01
C TYR A 93 -5.60 -3.31 2.66
N ALA A 94 -6.15 -4.36 2.04
CA ALA A 94 -5.73 -4.86 0.73
C ALA A 94 -5.89 -3.80 -0.36
N LEU A 95 -6.99 -3.03 -0.35
CA LEU A 95 -7.21 -1.93 -1.29
C LEU A 95 -6.17 -0.80 -1.12
N CYS A 96 -5.83 -0.44 0.12
CA CYS A 96 -4.78 0.54 0.38
C CYS A 96 -3.41 0.02 -0.11
N MET A 97 -3.08 -1.23 0.22
CA MET A 97 -1.82 -1.86 -0.14
C MET A 97 -1.61 -2.01 -1.64
N ALA A 98 -2.61 -2.51 -2.35
CA ALA A 98 -2.58 -2.64 -3.80
C ALA A 98 -2.45 -1.28 -4.51
N SER A 99 -2.84 -0.18 -3.86
CA SER A 99 -2.75 1.16 -4.43
C SER A 99 -1.40 1.82 -4.22
N VAL A 100 -0.81 1.69 -3.03
CA VAL A 100 0.39 2.43 -2.63
C VAL A 100 1.62 1.95 -3.40
N TYR A 101 1.84 0.64 -3.52
CA TYR A 101 3.06 0.12 -4.16
C TYR A 101 3.21 0.54 -5.63
N PRO A 102 2.20 0.38 -6.51
CA PRO A 102 2.35 0.77 -7.91
C PRO A 102 2.54 2.27 -8.10
N LEU A 103 2.00 3.11 -7.19
CA LEU A 103 2.22 4.56 -7.22
C LEU A 103 3.68 4.91 -6.87
N ILE A 104 4.26 4.28 -5.83
CA ILE A 104 5.68 4.43 -5.50
C ILE A 104 6.54 3.94 -6.67
N SER A 105 6.29 2.74 -7.19
CA SER A 105 7.04 2.15 -8.29
C SER A 105 6.97 3.00 -9.57
N SER A 106 5.79 3.53 -9.90
CA SER A 106 5.61 4.43 -11.04
C SER A 106 6.41 5.73 -10.87
N ASN A 107 6.45 6.32 -9.68
CA ASN A 107 7.20 7.55 -9.44
C ASN A 107 8.72 7.34 -9.55
N ILE A 108 9.23 6.22 -9.04
CA ILE A 108 10.66 5.89 -9.12
C ILE A 108 11.07 5.62 -10.57
N THR A 109 10.27 4.84 -11.32
CA THR A 109 10.56 4.54 -12.73
C THR A 109 10.46 5.77 -13.63
N LYS A 110 9.56 6.73 -13.34
CA LYS A 110 9.50 8.05 -14.01
C LYS A 110 10.71 8.94 -13.72
N ALA A 111 11.45 8.70 -12.64
CA ALA A 111 12.59 9.52 -12.25
C ALA A 111 13.89 9.14 -12.97
N VAL A 112 13.92 8.02 -13.69
CA VAL A 112 15.10 7.50 -14.38
C VAL A 112 14.85 7.22 -15.86
N GLY A 113 15.91 7.16 -16.66
CA GLY A 113 15.84 6.75 -18.07
C GLY A 113 15.53 5.25 -18.23
N PRO A 114 14.99 4.82 -19.38
CA PRO A 114 14.66 3.43 -19.67
C PRO A 114 15.82 2.45 -19.41
N GLU A 115 17.05 2.86 -19.73
CA GLU A 115 18.28 2.09 -19.58
C GLU A 115 18.62 1.75 -18.12
N LYS A 116 18.08 2.50 -17.14
CA LYS A 116 18.34 2.30 -15.71
C LYS A 116 17.19 1.61 -14.97
N GLN A 117 16.07 1.30 -15.65
CA GLN A 117 14.89 0.74 -14.99
C GLN A 117 15.14 -0.67 -14.42
N GLY A 118 15.96 -1.49 -15.09
CA GLY A 118 16.36 -2.80 -14.57
C GLY A 118 17.15 -2.68 -13.26
N ALA A 119 18.14 -1.79 -13.21
CA ALA A 119 18.92 -1.53 -12.00
C ALA A 119 18.05 -1.01 -10.85
N ILE A 120 17.18 -0.03 -11.11
CA ILE A 120 16.24 0.52 -10.13
C ILE A 120 15.27 -0.54 -9.59
N SER A 121 14.81 -1.46 -10.44
CA SER A 121 13.97 -2.57 -10.03
C SER A 121 14.74 -3.53 -9.12
N GLY A 122 16.00 -3.84 -9.46
CA GLY A 122 16.90 -4.62 -8.61
C GLY A 122 17.11 -4.00 -7.23
N TRP A 123 17.39 -2.69 -7.16
CA TRP A 123 17.48 -1.94 -5.90
C TRP A 123 16.19 -2.01 -5.08
N THR A 124 15.05 -1.85 -5.74
CA THR A 124 13.72 -1.91 -5.11
C THR A 124 13.45 -3.30 -4.54
N THR A 125 13.86 -4.37 -5.24
CA THR A 125 13.77 -5.76 -4.75
C THR A 125 14.69 -6.00 -3.55
N ASN A 126 15.95 -5.52 -3.60
CA ASN A 126 16.88 -5.68 -2.48
C ASN A 126 16.36 -5.00 -1.20
N ILE A 127 15.83 -3.78 -1.33
CA ILE A 127 15.21 -3.04 -0.23
C ILE A 127 13.99 -3.80 0.34
N GLN A 128 13.19 -4.41 -0.52
CA GLN A 128 12.09 -5.27 -0.09
C GLN A 128 12.58 -6.52 0.64
N GLY A 129 13.66 -7.15 0.17
CA GLY A 129 14.27 -8.31 0.80
C GLY A 129 14.67 -8.05 2.26
N ILE A 130 15.29 -6.89 2.53
CA ILE A 130 15.62 -6.46 3.90
C ILE A 130 14.38 -6.45 4.79
N SER A 131 13.28 -5.87 4.31
CA SER A 131 12.02 -5.84 5.04
C SER A 131 11.43 -7.24 5.21
N GLN A 132 11.47 -8.12 4.21
CA GLN A 132 10.97 -9.49 4.31
C GLN A 132 11.72 -10.32 5.34
N THR A 133 13.02 -10.07 5.54
CA THR A 133 13.83 -10.74 6.56
C THR A 133 13.55 -10.20 7.97
N ILE A 134 13.48 -8.88 8.12
CA ILE A 134 13.39 -8.25 9.46
C ILE A 134 11.95 -8.21 10.00
N SER A 135 10.96 -8.00 9.12
CA SER A 135 9.57 -7.78 9.55
C SER A 135 8.95 -8.95 10.31
N PRO A 136 9.15 -10.23 9.93
CA PRO A 136 8.66 -11.36 10.71
C PRO A 136 9.23 -11.37 12.13
N LEU A 137 10.53 -11.06 12.32
CA LEU A 137 11.14 -11.04 13.65
C LEU A 137 10.45 -10.04 14.59
N ILE A 138 10.03 -8.89 14.05
CA ILE A 138 9.28 -7.87 14.81
C ILE A 138 7.91 -8.41 15.20
N SER A 139 7.12 -8.90 14.23
CA SER A 139 5.75 -9.32 14.50
C SER A 139 5.67 -10.61 15.32
N THR A 140 6.50 -11.62 15.03
CA THR A 140 6.55 -12.85 15.82
C THR A 140 7.11 -12.60 17.20
N GLY A 141 8.12 -11.74 17.35
CA GLY A 141 8.67 -11.36 18.65
C GLY A 141 7.62 -10.71 19.55
N PHE A 142 6.80 -9.80 19.01
CA PHE A 142 5.68 -9.23 19.76
C PHE A 142 4.64 -10.29 20.14
N LEU A 143 4.29 -11.21 19.22
CA LEU A 143 3.36 -12.31 19.49
C LEU A 143 3.90 -13.33 20.51
N GLU A 144 5.21 -13.44 20.65
CA GLU A 144 5.87 -14.33 21.62
C GLU A 144 5.90 -13.70 23.02
N ILE A 145 6.24 -12.41 23.11
CA ILE A 145 6.24 -11.66 24.38
C ILE A 145 4.82 -11.56 24.97
N GLY A 146 3.79 -11.52 24.13
CA GLY A 146 2.37 -11.48 24.55
C GLY A 146 1.91 -10.10 25.01
N SER A 147 2.64 -9.47 25.93
CA SER A 147 2.36 -8.11 26.39
C SER A 147 3.57 -7.44 27.01
N ILE A 148 3.60 -6.10 26.97
CA ILE A 148 4.63 -5.28 27.63
C ILE A 148 3.91 -4.24 28.51
N THR A 149 4.41 -4.07 29.73
CA THR A 149 3.98 -2.97 30.61
C THR A 149 5.04 -1.87 30.59
N ILE A 150 4.67 -0.66 30.16
CA ILE A 150 5.54 0.52 30.13
C ILE A 150 4.93 1.59 31.04
N GLY A 151 5.44 1.70 32.27
CA GLY A 151 4.89 2.60 33.28
C GLY A 151 3.44 2.25 33.59
N LEU A 152 2.51 3.16 33.28
CA LEU A 152 1.06 2.97 33.49
C LEU A 152 0.35 2.30 32.30
N PHE A 153 1.04 2.04 31.19
CA PHE A 153 0.43 1.46 29.99
C PHE A 153 0.68 -0.04 29.92
N TYR A 154 -0.40 -0.82 29.78
CA TYR A 154 -0.36 -2.23 29.42
C TYR A 154 -0.65 -2.36 27.93
N LEU A 155 0.31 -2.92 27.18
CA LEU A 155 0.20 -3.08 25.72
C LEU A 155 0.27 -4.56 25.35
N ASP A 156 -0.78 -5.07 24.72
CA ASP A 156 -0.77 -6.42 24.15
C ASP A 156 0.01 -6.51 22.81
N SER A 157 0.31 -7.71 22.36
CA SER A 157 1.02 -7.96 21.09
C SER A 157 0.37 -7.29 19.89
N TYR A 158 -0.97 -7.24 19.83
CA TYR A 158 -1.70 -6.69 18.68
C TYR A 158 -1.64 -5.16 18.66
N GLN A 159 -1.70 -4.52 19.83
CA GLN A 159 -1.44 -3.11 20.03
C GLN A 159 -0.01 -2.74 19.65
N LEU A 160 0.98 -3.53 20.07
CA LEU A 160 2.39 -3.31 19.70
C LEU A 160 2.58 -3.37 18.17
N ILE A 161 2.06 -4.41 17.51
CA ILE A 161 2.10 -4.53 16.04
C ILE A 161 1.41 -3.33 15.37
N GLY A 162 0.19 -3.00 15.81
CA GLY A 162 -0.59 -1.89 15.26
C GLY A 162 0.14 -0.56 15.39
N PHE A 163 0.67 -0.24 16.57
CA PHE A 163 1.34 1.04 16.82
C PHE A 163 2.67 1.17 16.09
N VAL A 164 3.47 0.11 15.98
CA VAL A 164 4.68 0.13 15.14
C VAL A 164 4.32 0.42 13.69
N ILE A 165 3.26 -0.20 13.16
CA ILE A 165 2.80 0.06 11.80
C ILE A 165 2.28 1.50 11.64
N VAL A 166 1.55 2.03 12.63
CA VAL A 166 1.10 3.43 12.64
C VAL A 166 2.28 4.41 12.60
N ILE A 167 3.32 4.18 13.40
CA ILE A 167 4.53 5.01 13.40
C ILE A 167 5.20 4.97 12.02
N LEU A 168 5.35 3.79 11.43
CA LEU A 168 5.91 3.63 10.09
C LEU A 168 5.05 4.30 9.01
N ALA A 169 3.71 4.24 9.14
CA ALA A 169 2.78 4.86 8.22
C ALA A 169 2.80 6.39 8.32
N ILE A 170 2.93 6.95 9.53
CA ILE A 170 3.13 8.39 9.74
C ILE A 170 4.47 8.83 9.12
N ALA A 171 5.56 8.08 9.36
CA ALA A 171 6.84 8.35 8.73
C ALA A 171 6.76 8.30 7.20
N LEU A 172 6.03 7.32 6.64
CA LEU A 172 5.78 7.22 5.21
C LEU A 172 4.98 8.42 4.69
N LEU A 173 3.97 8.88 5.44
CA LEU A 173 3.15 10.04 5.10
C LEU A 173 3.99 11.33 5.04
N ILE A 174 4.86 11.53 6.04
CA ILE A 174 5.78 12.68 6.10
C ILE A 174 6.73 12.65 4.90
N ILE A 175 7.38 11.51 4.63
CA ILE A 175 8.30 11.37 3.49
C ILE A 175 7.56 11.55 2.16
N ALA A 176 6.34 11.01 2.03
CA ALA A 176 5.50 11.20 0.85
C ALA A 176 5.18 12.69 0.63
N TYR A 177 4.87 13.43 1.70
CA TYR A 177 4.62 14.86 1.63
C TYR A 177 5.85 15.65 1.19
N ILE A 178 7.02 15.36 1.78
CA ILE A 178 8.30 15.99 1.41
C ILE A 178 8.64 15.71 -0.05
N ASP A 179 8.52 14.45 -0.49
CA ASP A 179 8.83 14.03 -1.85
C ASP A 179 7.91 14.70 -2.89
N VAL A 180 6.61 14.79 -2.61
CA VAL A 180 5.66 15.50 -3.46
C VAL A 180 5.98 16.98 -3.57
N LYS A 181 6.41 17.62 -2.46
CA LYS A 181 6.80 19.04 -2.45
C LYS A 181 8.11 19.26 -3.23
N LYS A 182 9.07 18.34 -3.12
CA LYS A 182 10.39 18.43 -3.78
C LYS A 182 10.34 18.07 -5.26
N HIS A 183 9.49 17.11 -5.64
CA HIS A 183 9.41 16.57 -7.00
C HIS A 183 7.96 16.58 -7.55
N PRO A 184 7.31 17.75 -7.64
CA PRO A 184 5.90 17.85 -8.04
C PRO A 184 5.63 17.30 -9.45
N ARG A 185 6.65 17.31 -10.34
CA ARG A 185 6.57 16.80 -11.71
C ARG A 185 6.27 15.29 -11.79
N LEU A 186 6.72 14.49 -10.82
CA LEU A 186 6.51 13.04 -10.80
C LEU A 186 5.04 12.70 -10.54
N TYR A 187 4.38 13.51 -9.71
CA TYR A 187 2.98 13.39 -9.31
C TYR A 187 2.01 14.16 -10.24
N ALA A 188 2.54 14.96 -11.18
CA ALA A 188 1.77 15.75 -12.14
C ALA A 188 1.50 15.00 -13.47
N TYR A 189 1.92 13.74 -13.59
CA TYR A 189 1.85 12.96 -14.83
C TYR A 189 0.44 12.93 -15.44
N GLU A 190 -0.61 12.99 -14.61
CA GLU A 190 -1.99 13.05 -15.07
C GLU A 190 -2.36 14.34 -15.82
N LYS A 191 -1.88 15.51 -15.39
CA LYS A 191 -2.13 16.77 -16.12
C LYS A 191 -1.43 16.76 -17.47
N ILE A 192 -0.19 16.24 -17.51
CA ILE A 192 0.60 16.12 -18.74
C ILE A 192 -0.04 15.12 -19.71
N ARG A 193 -0.49 13.96 -19.21
CA ARG A 193 -1.19 12.95 -20.01
C ARG A 193 -2.52 13.48 -20.57
N LYS A 194 -3.35 14.16 -19.77
CA LYS A 194 -4.59 14.79 -20.25
C LYS A 194 -4.29 15.81 -21.37
N LYS A 195 -3.30 16.67 -21.17
CA LYS A 195 -2.87 17.66 -22.17
C LYS A 195 -2.36 16.99 -23.46
N ARG A 196 -1.59 15.90 -23.37
CA ARG A 196 -1.13 15.12 -24.54
C ARG A 196 -2.27 14.45 -25.31
N VAL A 197 -3.24 13.87 -24.62
CA VAL A 197 -4.44 13.26 -25.26
C VAL A 197 -5.28 14.33 -25.95
N GLU A 198 -5.45 15.49 -25.32
CA GLU A 198 -6.20 16.61 -25.88
C GLU A 198 -5.51 17.20 -27.12
N VAL A 199 -4.18 17.37 -27.07
CA VAL A 199 -3.37 17.77 -28.24
C VAL A 199 -3.44 16.74 -29.35
N LYS A 200 -3.40 15.43 -29.03
CA LYS A 200 -3.54 14.36 -30.03
C LYS A 200 -4.91 14.41 -30.72
N LYS A 201 -6.00 14.55 -29.96
CA LYS A 201 -7.36 14.74 -30.50
C LYS A 201 -7.47 15.98 -31.40
N ARG A 202 -6.86 17.10 -31.00
CA ARG A 202 -6.84 18.33 -31.83
C ARG A 202 -6.08 18.13 -33.14
N ARG A 203 -4.94 17.42 -33.11
CA ARG A 203 -4.17 17.08 -34.32
C ARG A 203 -4.92 16.12 -35.24
N GLU A 204 -5.59 15.12 -34.70
CA GLU A 204 -6.44 14.19 -35.48
C GLU A 204 -7.60 14.93 -36.14
N LYS A 205 -8.27 15.83 -35.41
CA LYS A 205 -9.35 16.66 -35.96
C LYS A 205 -8.87 17.60 -37.07
N ALA A 206 -7.74 18.28 -36.88
CA ALA A 206 -7.17 19.17 -37.89
C ALA A 206 -6.72 18.43 -39.18
N LYS A 207 -6.29 17.17 -39.07
CA LYS A 207 -5.98 16.33 -40.25
C LYS A 207 -7.25 15.99 -41.04
N LEU A 208 -8.32 15.59 -40.36
CA LEU A 208 -9.63 15.34 -40.96
C LEU A 208 -10.18 16.58 -41.68
N ASP A 209 -10.05 17.76 -41.07
CA ASP A 209 -10.52 19.02 -41.67
C ASP A 209 -9.72 19.42 -42.93
N LEU A 210 -8.49 18.93 -43.09
CA LEU A 210 -7.63 19.15 -44.26
C LEU A 210 -7.86 18.13 -45.38
N GLU A 211 -8.26 16.89 -45.06
CA GLU A 211 -8.59 15.85 -46.06
C GLU A 211 -9.96 16.05 -46.71
N ILE A 212 -10.84 16.86 -46.11
CA ILE A 212 -12.20 17.15 -46.60
C ILE A 212 -12.24 18.39 -47.53
N LYS A 213 -11.15 19.15 -47.64
CA LYS A 213 -11.00 20.32 -48.53
C LYS A 213 -10.24 19.98 -49.79
#